data_AF-A0A961I1J5-F1
#
_entry.id   AF-A0A961I1J5-F1
#
_cell.length_a   1.000
_cell.length_b   1.000
_cell.length_c   1.000
_cell.angle_alpha   90.00
_cell.angle_beta   90.00
_cell.angle_gamma   90.00
#
_symmetry.space_group_name_H-M   'P 1'
#
loop_
_entity.id
_entity.type
_entity.pdbx_description
1 polymer ?
#
loop_
_entity_poly.entity_id
_entity_poly.type
_entity_poly.pdbx_seq_one_letter_code
_entity_poly.pdbx_strand_id
1 'polypeptide(L)'
;AGTYPFQAEAIDVVAVKAVLMTFDYDPNRNAYHRASCRSVSDLVNLVVSNFDELKASGHPKWQEVDLNDIPPGWDIANCVNLGLAADYRLECPSQPAAPAPARSLESQANEAYRKQICDRVGC
;
A
#
# COMPACT_ATOMS: atom_id res chain seq x y z
N ALA A 1 16.37 19.14 19.26
CA ALA A 1 16.93 19.51 20.57
C ALA A 1 15.81 19.99 21.48
N GLY A 2 15.94 19.85 22.79
CA GLY A 2 15.04 20.48 23.76
C GLY A 2 13.75 19.72 24.09
N THR A 3 13.56 18.49 23.63
CA THR A 3 12.43 17.63 24.06
C THR A 3 12.63 17.13 25.49
N TYR A 4 13.88 16.89 25.88
CA TYR A 4 14.25 16.52 27.25
C TYR A 4 15.28 17.51 27.82
N PRO A 5 15.26 17.77 29.15
CA PRO A 5 16.22 18.67 29.80
C PRO A 5 17.70 18.27 29.56
N PHE A 6 17.96 16.98 29.34
CA PHE A 6 19.30 16.46 29.08
C PHE A 6 19.71 16.52 27.59
N GLN A 7 18.78 16.80 26.67
CA GLN A 7 19.03 16.84 25.24
C GLN A 7 19.19 18.29 24.76
N ALA A 8 20.27 18.94 25.19
CA ALA A 8 20.57 20.34 24.84
C ALA A 8 20.81 20.56 23.33
N GLU A 9 21.30 19.52 22.63
CA GLU A 9 21.67 19.59 21.22
C GLU A 9 20.79 18.68 20.34
N ALA A 10 20.78 18.93 19.04
CA ALA A 10 20.13 18.02 18.09
C ALA A 10 20.98 16.75 17.97
N ILE A 11 20.34 15.59 18.03
CA ILE A 11 21.02 14.29 17.88
C ILE A 11 20.45 13.67 16.61
N ASP A 12 21.33 13.21 15.74
CA ASP A 12 20.94 12.42 14.58
C ASP A 12 20.38 11.08 15.04
N VAL A 13 19.12 10.83 14.67
CA VAL A 13 18.40 9.60 14.99
C VAL A 13 18.13 8.81 13.72
N VAL A 14 18.10 7.49 13.85
CA VAL A 14 17.63 6.61 12.77
C VAL A 14 16.14 6.39 12.97
N ALA A 15 15.32 6.90 12.05
CA ALA A 15 13.88 6.68 12.03
C ALA A 15 13.51 5.56 11.05
N VAL A 16 12.54 4.73 11.42
CA VAL A 16 11.99 3.71 10.51
C VAL A 16 10.99 4.37 9.57
N LYS A 17 11.29 4.37 8.28
CA LYS A 17 10.33 4.76 7.23
C LYS A 17 9.47 3.55 6.86
N ALA A 18 8.17 3.77 6.71
CA ALA A 18 7.26 2.75 6.20
C ALA A 18 7.12 2.94 4.69
N VAL A 19 7.38 1.89 3.91
CA VAL A 19 7.22 1.88 2.46
C VAL A 19 6.13 0.89 2.08
N LEU A 20 5.29 1.27 1.12
CA LEU A 20 4.42 0.32 0.43
C LEU A 20 5.20 -0.28 -0.74
N MET A 21 5.51 -1.56 -0.65
CA MET A 21 6.29 -2.28 -1.65
C MET A 21 5.45 -3.37 -2.31
N THR A 22 5.63 -3.54 -3.62
CA THR A 22 5.04 -4.65 -4.38
C THR A 22 6.13 -5.32 -5.21
N PHE A 23 5.80 -6.47 -5.80
CA PHE A 23 6.70 -7.15 -6.72
C PHE A 23 6.86 -6.35 -8.03
N ASP A 24 8.05 -6.39 -8.64
CA ASP A 24 8.29 -5.77 -9.94
C ASP A 24 7.76 -6.66 -11.08
N TYR A 25 6.53 -6.40 -11.51
CA TYR A 25 5.87 -7.20 -12.53
C TYR A 25 6.25 -6.75 -13.95
N ASP A 26 6.97 -7.61 -14.68
CA ASP A 26 7.15 -7.42 -16.13
C ASP A 26 5.85 -7.77 -16.90
N PRO A 27 5.13 -6.79 -17.49
CA PRO A 27 3.89 -7.03 -18.22
C PRO A 27 4.10 -7.87 -19.51
N ASN A 28 5.32 -8.02 -20.01
CA ASN A 28 5.56 -8.83 -21.20
C ASN A 28 5.70 -10.32 -20.86
N ARG A 29 5.86 -10.68 -19.59
CA ARG A 29 6.19 -12.05 -19.16
C ARG A 29 5.03 -13.03 -19.32
N ASN A 30 3.87 -12.74 -18.72
CA ASN A 30 2.66 -13.59 -18.82
C ASN A 30 1.39 -12.83 -18.37
N ALA A 31 0.23 -13.50 -18.47
CA ALA A 31 -1.06 -12.91 -18.13
C ALA A 31 -1.17 -12.47 -16.66
N TYR A 32 -0.59 -13.23 -15.73
CA TYR A 32 -0.57 -12.88 -14.32
C TYR A 32 0.22 -11.59 -14.09
N HIS A 33 1.43 -11.49 -14.63
CA HIS A 33 2.23 -10.27 -14.51
C HIS A 33 1.55 -9.05 -15.13
N ARG A 34 0.88 -9.19 -16.28
CA ARG A 34 0.08 -8.10 -16.86
C ARG A 34 -1.03 -7.63 -15.93
N ALA A 35 -1.82 -8.57 -15.42
CA ALA A 35 -2.93 -8.24 -14.54
C ALA A 35 -2.42 -7.61 -13.22
N SER A 36 -1.33 -8.13 -12.65
CA SER A 36 -0.74 -7.57 -11.44
C SER A 36 -0.10 -6.21 -11.65
N CYS A 37 0.61 -6.00 -12.77
CA CYS A 37 1.15 -4.69 -13.15
C CYS A 37 0.03 -3.65 -13.30
N ARG A 38 -1.10 -4.05 -13.90
CA ARG A 38 -2.30 -3.23 -13.99
C ARG A 38 -2.88 -2.88 -12.61
N SER A 39 -3.01 -3.86 -11.72
CA SER A 39 -3.49 -3.60 -10.34
C SER A 39 -2.58 -2.63 -9.57
N VAL A 40 -1.25 -2.72 -9.77
CA VAL A 40 -0.31 -1.74 -9.21
C VAL A 40 -0.57 -0.35 -9.80
N SER A 41 -0.73 -0.25 -11.12
CA SER A 41 -1.01 1.02 -11.81
C SER A 41 -2.32 1.65 -11.33
N ASP A 42 -3.38 0.84 -11.19
CA ASP A 42 -4.69 1.28 -10.68
C ASP A 42 -4.58 1.82 -9.25
N LEU A 43 -3.88 1.09 -8.36
CA LEU A 43 -3.67 1.52 -6.98
C LEU A 43 -2.89 2.83 -6.91
N VAL A 44 -1.81 2.95 -7.68
CA VAL A 44 -0.98 4.17 -7.72
C VAL A 44 -1.83 5.37 -8.16
N ASN A 45 -2.60 5.22 -9.24
CA ASN A 45 -3.46 6.29 -9.74
C ASN A 45 -4.51 6.70 -8.70
N LEU A 46 -5.15 5.73 -8.03
CA LEU A 46 -6.13 5.99 -6.97
C LEU A 46 -5.51 6.73 -5.78
N VAL A 47 -4.34 6.33 -5.32
CA VAL A 47 -3.66 6.98 -4.19
C VAL A 47 -3.28 8.41 -4.55
N VAL A 48 -2.64 8.62 -5.70
CA VAL A 48 -2.14 9.96 -6.09
C VAL A 48 -3.29 10.91 -6.41
N SER A 49 -4.32 10.44 -7.12
CA SER A 49 -5.48 11.28 -7.49
C SER A 49 -6.31 11.73 -6.29
N ASN A 50 -6.25 10.99 -5.17
CA ASN A 50 -7.03 11.28 -3.96
C ASN A 50 -6.12 11.63 -2.77
N PHE A 51 -4.84 11.93 -3.00
CA PHE A 51 -3.88 12.10 -1.91
C PHE A 51 -4.23 13.26 -0.96
N ASP A 52 -4.79 14.35 -1.51
CA ASP A 52 -5.25 15.48 -0.69
C ASP A 52 -6.45 15.10 0.19
N GLU A 53 -7.37 14.27 -0.31
CA GLU A 53 -8.46 13.72 0.50
C GLU A 53 -7.93 12.77 1.57
N LEU A 54 -6.98 11.90 1.22
CA LEU A 54 -6.32 11.00 2.18
C LEU A 54 -5.64 11.76 3.32
N LYS A 55 -5.00 12.90 3.04
CA LYS A 55 -4.46 13.79 4.07
C LYS A 55 -5.57 14.47 4.88
N ALA A 56 -6.64 14.93 4.24
CA ALA A 56 -7.69 15.72 4.89
C ALA A 56 -8.63 14.89 5.78
N SER A 57 -9.05 13.70 5.34
CA SER A 57 -10.08 12.88 6.00
C SER A 57 -9.62 11.46 6.32
N GLY A 58 -8.48 11.02 5.80
CA GLY A 58 -7.94 9.68 6.05
C GLY A 58 -7.24 9.54 7.41
N HIS A 59 -6.57 8.40 7.59
CA HIS A 59 -5.78 8.14 8.79
C HIS A 59 -4.68 9.21 8.97
N PRO A 60 -4.44 9.74 10.20
CA PRO A 60 -3.47 10.83 10.43
C PRO A 60 -2.07 10.59 9.87
N LYS A 61 -1.68 9.32 9.72
CA LYS A 61 -0.39 8.92 9.12
C LYS A 61 -0.18 9.44 7.69
N TRP A 62 -1.24 9.73 6.93
CA TRP A 62 -1.13 10.30 5.58
C TRP A 62 -0.44 11.67 5.55
N GLN A 63 -0.48 12.42 6.66
CA GLN A 63 0.22 13.69 6.80
C GLN A 63 1.76 13.53 6.80
N GLU A 64 2.25 12.33 7.11
CA GLU A 64 3.68 12.03 7.17
C GLU A 64 4.20 11.36 5.88
N VAL A 65 3.33 11.10 4.90
CA VAL A 65 3.71 10.44 3.65
C VAL A 65 4.28 11.48 2.68
N ASP A 66 5.54 11.32 2.28
CA ASP A 66 6.14 12.05 1.16
C ASP A 66 6.29 11.12 -0.04
N LEU A 67 5.51 11.37 -1.10
CA LEU A 67 5.54 10.56 -2.31
C LEU A 67 6.79 10.82 -3.18
N ASN A 68 7.59 11.84 -2.86
CA ASN A 68 8.85 12.15 -3.56
C ASN A 68 10.08 11.56 -2.86
N ASP A 69 9.91 10.98 -1.66
CA ASP A 69 10.99 10.43 -0.85
C ASP A 69 11.32 9.01 -1.31
N ILE A 70 12.11 8.91 -2.37
CA ILE A 70 12.59 7.63 -2.92
C ILE A 70 13.73 7.11 -2.04
N PRO A 71 13.60 5.91 -1.43
CA PRO A 71 14.67 5.34 -0.62
C PRO A 71 15.98 5.18 -1.41
N PRO A 72 17.15 5.49 -0.82
CA PRO A 72 18.43 5.32 -1.50
C PRO A 72 18.64 3.88 -2.00
N GLY A 73 19.02 3.74 -3.27
CA GLY A 73 19.26 2.45 -3.93
C GLY A 73 18.01 1.72 -4.43
N TRP A 74 16.84 2.37 -4.42
CA TRP A 74 15.60 1.85 -4.98
C TRP A 74 15.25 2.57 -6.27
N ASP A 75 14.82 1.81 -7.27
CA ASP A 75 14.25 2.34 -8.51
C ASP A 75 12.73 2.20 -8.51
N ILE A 76 12.04 3.18 -9.11
CA ILE A 76 10.59 3.12 -9.27
C ILE A 76 10.24 2.18 -10.43
N ALA A 77 9.49 1.12 -10.11
CA ALA A 77 9.07 0.12 -11.08
C ALA A 77 8.20 0.71 -12.21
N ASN A 78 8.30 0.15 -13.42
CA ASN A 78 7.58 0.64 -14.59
C ASN A 78 6.05 0.67 -14.39
N CYS A 79 5.49 -0.32 -13.70
CA CYS A 79 4.06 -0.38 -13.38
C CYS A 79 3.60 0.79 -12.49
N VAL A 80 4.47 1.36 -11.67
CA VAL A 80 4.16 2.58 -10.90
C VAL A 80 4.11 3.77 -11.84
N ASN A 81 5.10 3.92 -12.72
CA ASN A 81 5.14 5.02 -13.70
C ASN A 81 3.94 5.02 -14.65
N LEU A 82 3.42 3.85 -15.03
CA LEU A 82 2.19 3.74 -15.81
C LEU A 82 0.98 4.33 -15.07
N GLY A 83 0.82 4.03 -13.78
CA GLY A 83 -0.25 4.58 -12.95
C GLY A 83 -0.11 6.07 -12.63
N LEU A 84 1.09 6.63 -12.78
CA LEU A 84 1.36 8.07 -12.63
C LEU A 84 1.12 8.87 -13.92
N ALA A 85 0.95 8.20 -15.06
CA ALA A 85 0.77 8.86 -16.34
C ALA A 85 -0.53 9.69 -16.34
N ALA A 86 -0.46 10.92 -16.88
CA ALA A 86 -1.58 11.86 -16.84
C ALA A 86 -2.81 11.38 -17.63
N ASP A 87 -2.61 10.46 -18.57
CA ASP A 87 -3.65 9.86 -19.40
C ASP A 87 -4.08 8.46 -18.91
N TYR A 88 -3.60 8.01 -17.75
CA TYR A 88 -3.98 6.73 -17.17
C TYR A 88 -5.49 6.68 -16.93
N ARG A 89 -6.13 5.58 -17.34
CA ARG A 89 -7.57 5.36 -17.15
C ARG A 89 -7.82 4.14 -16.28
N LEU A 90 -8.49 4.37 -15.16
CA LEU A 90 -9.03 3.31 -14.33
C LEU A 90 -10.13 2.58 -15.10
N GLU A 91 -9.94 1.29 -15.35
CA GLU A 91 -11.02 0.42 -15.77
C GLU A 91 -11.68 -0.16 -14.52
N CYS A 92 -12.65 0.59 -13.97
CA CYS A 92 -13.55 0.02 -12.98
C CYS A 92 -14.51 -0.93 -13.70
N PRO A 93 -14.48 -2.25 -13.45
CA PRO A 93 -15.56 -3.10 -13.91
C PRO A 93 -16.86 -2.53 -13.32
N SER A 94 -17.86 -2.28 -14.18
CA SER A 94 -19.20 -1.91 -13.75
C SER A 94 -19.65 -2.88 -12.65
N GLN A 95 -19.99 -2.35 -11.47
CA GLN A 95 -20.36 -3.15 -10.30
C GLN A 95 -21.38 -4.24 -10.69
N PRO A 96 -21.09 -5.53 -10.47
CA PRO A 96 -22.15 -6.53 -10.42
C PRO A 96 -23.11 -6.17 -9.27
N ALA A 97 -24.40 -6.49 -9.45
CA ALA A 97 -25.48 -6.21 -8.51
C ALA A 97 -25.16 -6.64 -7.06
N ALA A 98 -25.82 -5.94 -6.12
CA ALA A 98 -25.70 -5.99 -4.65
C ALA A 98 -25.13 -7.28 -4.01
N PRO A 99 -24.30 -7.15 -2.96
CA PRO A 99 -23.68 -8.30 -2.32
C PRO A 99 -24.72 -9.24 -1.69
N ALA A 100 -24.50 -10.54 -1.85
CA ALA A 100 -25.10 -11.58 -1.03
C ALA A 100 -24.88 -11.28 0.47
N PRO A 101 -25.74 -11.76 1.39
CA PRO A 101 -25.66 -11.42 2.81
C PRO A 101 -24.26 -11.65 3.38
N ALA A 102 -23.82 -10.73 4.24
CA ALA A 102 -22.48 -10.69 4.83
C ALA A 102 -22.12 -12.04 5.48
N ARG A 103 -21.32 -12.84 4.76
CA ARG A 103 -20.49 -13.88 5.37
C ARG A 103 -19.37 -13.16 6.13
N SER A 104 -18.84 -13.80 7.18
CA SER A 104 -17.74 -13.26 7.98
C SER A 104 -16.70 -12.54 7.12
N LEU A 105 -16.26 -11.35 7.54
CA LEU A 105 -15.18 -10.59 6.87
C LEU A 105 -13.84 -11.35 6.86
N GLU A 106 -13.75 -12.41 7.63
CA GLU A 106 -12.58 -13.28 7.68
C GLU A 106 -12.57 -14.25 6.49
N SER A 107 -11.45 -14.28 5.75
CA SER A 107 -11.21 -15.29 4.73
C SER A 107 -11.07 -16.68 5.37
N GLN A 108 -11.55 -17.72 4.69
CA GLN A 108 -11.41 -19.11 5.14
C GLN A 108 -9.94 -19.51 5.39
N ALA A 109 -8.99 -18.89 4.68
CA ALA A 109 -7.57 -19.12 4.89
C ALA A 109 -7.09 -18.55 6.23
N ASN A 110 -7.63 -17.40 6.66
CA ASN A 110 -7.30 -16.80 7.94
C ASN A 110 -7.87 -17.61 9.11
N GLU A 111 -9.08 -18.14 8.93
CA GLU A 111 -9.73 -19.01 9.91
C GLU A 111 -8.94 -20.32 10.08
N ALA A 112 -8.56 -20.93 8.95
CA ALA A 112 -7.73 -22.12 8.94
C ALA A 112 -6.35 -21.89 9.60
N TYR A 113 -5.70 -20.76 9.29
CA TYR A 113 -4.42 -20.38 9.90
C TYR A 113 -4.55 -20.25 11.42
N ARG A 114 -5.55 -19.51 11.91
CA ARG A 114 -5.75 -19.33 13.35
C ARG A 114 -5.99 -20.64 14.08
N LYS A 115 -6.81 -21.53 13.49
CA LYS A 115 -7.03 -22.87 14.04
C LYS A 115 -5.73 -23.65 14.17
N GLN A 116 -4.93 -23.68 13.10
CA GLN A 116 -3.64 -24.38 13.10
C GLN A 116 -2.66 -23.83 14.13
N ILE A 117 -2.63 -22.50 14.32
CA ILE A 117 -1.79 -21.86 15.34
C ILE A 117 -2.27 -22.22 16.74
N CYS A 118 -3.57 -22.10 17.02
CA CYS A 118 -4.15 -22.52 18.30
C CYS A 118 -3.83 -23.99 18.63
N ASP A 119 -3.93 -24.90 17.66
CA ASP A 119 -3.61 -26.32 17.86
C ASP A 119 -2.11 -26.55 18.19
N ARG A 120 -1.23 -25.62 17.79
CA ARG A 120 0.24 -25.75 17.92
C ARG A 120 0.81 -25.02 19.13
N VAL A 121 0.27 -23.85 19.46
CA VAL A 121 0.82 -22.94 20.50
C VAL A 121 -0.21 -22.51 21.54
N GLY A 122 -1.46 -22.98 21.43
CA GLY A 122 -2.54 -22.65 22.36
C GLY A 122 -3.28 -21.36 22.01
N CYS A 123 -4.53 -21.30 22.47
CA CYS A 123 -5.28 -20.07 22.71
C CYS A 123 -5.50 -19.96 24.23
#